data_AF-A0A532DJW8-F1
#
_entry.id   AF-A0A532DJW8-F1
#
_cell.length_a   1.000
_cell.length_b   1.000
_cell.length_c   1.000
_cell.angle_alpha   90.00
_cell.angle_beta   90.00
_cell.angle_gamma   90.00
#
_symmetry.space_group_name_H-M   'P 1'
#
loop_
_entity.id
_entity.type
_entity.pdbx_description
1 polymer ?
#
loop_
_entity_poly.entity_id
_entity_poly.type
_entity_poly.pdbx_seq_one_letter_code
_entity_poly.pdbx_strand_id
1 'polypeptide(L)'
;MSRQIFRVLFLVWLSVASWSETLGATYVMPKEFVQYAEAHGCMEIEDFFDKPGAINPPYVYGYLKGDKEDSGVFWCKKKTADDKPYVLMIFLRRPNASSPTCPQQIEWWNSPGGLTLRREKVLTLDLFKKISDVHQSGPKHQRLEQNVIESSYDGVSVMFYCHNGEWYYRMTH
;
A
#
# COMPACT_ATOMS: atom_id res chain seq x y z
N MET A 1 -30.94 66.26 47.62
CA MET A 1 -30.57 65.04 48.36
C MET A 1 -30.95 63.81 47.55
N SER A 2 -30.15 62.75 47.67
CA SER A 2 -30.29 61.39 47.10
C SER A 2 -29.72 61.13 45.69
N ARG A 3 -28.50 60.55 45.74
CA ARG A 3 -27.80 59.74 44.73
C ARG A 3 -28.41 58.33 44.67
N GLN A 4 -28.53 57.71 43.49
CA GLN A 4 -28.49 56.25 43.26
C GLN A 4 -27.99 56.01 41.82
N ILE A 5 -26.70 55.70 41.61
CA ILE A 5 -26.02 54.38 41.62
C ILE A 5 -26.38 53.51 40.40
N PHE A 6 -25.47 53.55 39.42
CA PHE A 6 -24.89 52.45 38.63
C PHE A 6 -25.66 51.14 38.53
N ARG A 7 -25.97 50.70 37.29
CA ARG A 7 -25.75 49.32 36.82
C ARG A 7 -25.49 49.30 35.32
N VAL A 8 -24.21 49.35 34.94
CA VAL A 8 -23.74 49.00 33.59
C VAL A 8 -23.69 47.48 33.53
N LEU A 9 -24.61 46.88 32.77
CA LEU A 9 -24.60 45.45 32.45
C LEU A 9 -23.65 45.24 31.26
N PHE A 10 -22.39 44.93 31.54
CA PHE A 10 -21.42 44.45 30.55
C PHE A 10 -21.68 42.94 30.33
N LEU A 11 -22.42 42.60 29.27
CA LEU A 11 -22.50 41.23 28.76
C LEU A 11 -21.26 40.95 27.91
N VAL A 12 -20.25 40.35 28.54
CA VAL A 12 -19.08 39.82 27.83
C VAL A 12 -19.49 38.51 27.16
N TRP A 13 -19.76 38.59 25.85
CA TRP A 13 -19.90 37.43 24.98
C TRP A 13 -18.51 36.80 24.79
N LEU A 14 -18.21 35.77 25.59
CA LEU A 14 -17.06 34.89 25.36
C LEU A 14 -17.39 33.98 24.17
N SER A 15 -17.08 34.46 22.97
CA SER A 15 -16.95 33.62 21.78
C SER A 15 -15.77 32.68 22.00
N VAL A 16 -16.03 31.51 22.59
CA VAL A 16 -15.07 30.41 22.59
C VAL A 16 -14.96 29.97 21.13
N ALA A 17 -13.99 30.56 20.43
CA ALA A 17 -13.54 30.03 19.16
C ALA A 17 -12.99 28.63 19.48
N SER A 18 -13.79 27.60 19.21
CA SER A 18 -13.33 26.22 19.21
C SER A 18 -12.39 26.07 18.03
N TRP A 19 -11.10 26.28 18.28
CA TRP A 19 -10.05 25.94 17.34
C TRP A 19 -10.00 24.42 17.35
N SER A 20 -10.75 23.77 16.46
CA SER A 20 -10.53 22.36 16.17
C SER A 20 -9.15 22.26 15.52
N GLU A 21 -8.15 21.95 16.34
CA GLU A 21 -6.89 21.42 15.84
C GLU A 21 -7.23 20.13 15.09
N THR A 22 -7.32 20.22 13.76
CA THR A 22 -7.28 19.05 12.90
C THR A 22 -5.88 18.47 13.06
N LEU A 23 -5.71 17.58 14.05
CA LEU A 23 -4.63 16.61 14.08
C LEU A 23 -4.71 15.88 12.74
N GLY A 24 -3.88 16.29 11.79
CA GLY A 24 -3.80 15.64 10.50
C GLY A 24 -3.51 14.17 10.74
N ALA A 25 -4.35 13.29 10.20
CA ALA A 25 -4.10 11.86 10.30
C ALA A 25 -2.69 11.57 9.73
N THR A 26 -1.81 11.03 10.57
CA THR A 26 -0.47 10.63 10.16
C THR A 26 -0.59 9.28 9.47
N TYR A 27 -0.69 9.30 8.15
CA TYR A 27 -0.75 8.09 7.33
C TYR A 27 0.63 7.42 7.21
N VAL A 28 0.66 6.09 7.24
CA VAL A 28 1.87 5.29 6.97
C VAL A 28 2.19 5.31 5.47
N MET A 29 1.15 5.44 4.64
CA MET A 29 1.23 5.52 3.19
C MET A 29 0.80 6.90 2.67
N PRO A 30 1.19 7.28 1.44
CA PRO A 30 0.64 8.43 0.76
C PRO A 30 -0.90 8.39 0.72
N LYS A 31 -1.51 9.56 0.90
CA LYS A 31 -2.97 9.69 1.05
C LYS A 31 -3.73 9.06 -0.12
N GLU A 32 -3.22 9.16 -1.35
CA GLU A 32 -3.85 8.55 -2.52
C GLU A 32 -3.91 7.02 -2.45
N PHE A 33 -2.93 6.36 -1.84
CA PHE A 33 -2.94 4.90 -1.66
C PHE A 33 -3.93 4.51 -0.58
N VAL A 34 -4.02 5.27 0.50
CA VAL A 34 -5.04 5.06 1.55
C VAL A 34 -6.44 5.19 0.96
N GLN A 35 -6.72 6.26 0.22
CA GLN A 35 -8.00 6.47 -0.46
C GLN A 35 -8.31 5.37 -1.48
N TYR A 36 -7.29 4.93 -2.24
CA TYR A 36 -7.45 3.82 -3.18
C TYR A 36 -7.75 2.50 -2.45
N ALA A 37 -7.07 2.23 -1.33
CA ALA A 37 -7.31 1.05 -0.51
C ALA A 37 -8.74 1.02 0.03
N GLU A 38 -9.21 2.15 0.57
CA GLU A 38 -10.56 2.30 1.12
C GLU A 38 -11.63 2.05 0.06
N ALA A 39 -11.45 2.60 -1.15
CA ALA A 39 -12.35 2.37 -2.28
C ALA A 39 -12.42 0.90 -2.70
N HIS A 40 -11.40 0.09 -2.36
CA HIS A 40 -11.31 -1.34 -2.65
C HIS A 40 -11.53 -2.20 -1.40
N GLY A 41 -12.18 -1.68 -0.35
CA GLY A 41 -12.58 -2.47 0.83
C GLY A 41 -11.43 -2.82 1.78
N CYS A 42 -10.29 -2.14 1.65
CA CYS A 42 -9.12 -2.33 2.49
C CYS A 42 -8.82 -1.08 3.33
N MET A 43 -7.92 -1.21 4.29
CA MET A 43 -7.40 -0.13 5.12
C MET A 43 -5.87 -0.17 5.13
N GLU A 44 -5.24 0.96 5.49
CA GLU A 44 -3.80 0.97 5.69
C GLU A 44 -3.37 0.06 6.85
N ILE A 45 -2.09 -0.28 6.87
CA ILE A 45 -1.49 -1.08 7.93
C ILE A 45 -0.81 -0.11 8.89
N GLU A 46 -1.59 0.41 9.84
CA GLU A 46 -1.19 1.47 10.76
C GLU A 46 0.04 1.10 11.60
N ASP A 47 0.17 -0.19 11.95
CA ASP A 47 1.23 -0.76 12.77
C ASP A 47 2.42 -1.29 11.96
N PHE A 48 2.55 -0.92 10.68
CA PHE A 48 3.54 -1.53 9.78
C PHE A 48 4.98 -1.38 10.29
N PHE A 49 5.33 -0.20 10.80
CA PHE A 49 6.68 0.10 11.30
C PHE A 49 6.90 -0.28 12.78
N ASP A 50 5.85 -0.71 13.48
CA ASP A 50 5.98 -1.20 14.86
C ASP A 50 6.67 -2.57 14.91
N LYS A 51 6.71 -3.27 13.76
CA LYS A 51 7.39 -4.56 13.60
C LYS A 51 8.91 -4.36 13.41
N PRO A 52 9.75 -4.98 14.24
CA PRO A 52 11.19 -4.87 14.08
C PRO A 52 11.64 -5.44 12.72
N GLY A 53 12.59 -4.78 12.06
CA GLY A 53 13.13 -5.25 10.77
C GLY A 53 12.42 -4.74 9.52
N ALA A 54 11.33 -3.96 9.65
CA ALA A 54 10.75 -3.23 8.53
C ALA A 54 11.64 -2.02 8.16
N ILE A 55 12.39 -2.13 7.05
CA ILE A 55 13.28 -1.06 6.56
C ILE A 55 12.58 -0.21 5.50
N ASN A 56 12.03 -0.87 4.47
CA ASN A 56 11.33 -0.17 3.39
C ASN A 56 9.85 0.02 3.73
N PRO A 57 9.21 1.10 3.23
CA PRO A 57 7.79 1.35 3.48
C PRO A 57 6.88 0.28 2.87
N PRO A 58 5.59 0.21 3.27
CA PRO A 58 4.62 -0.73 2.71
C PRO A 58 4.15 -0.33 1.30
N TYR A 59 4.86 0.57 0.62
CA TYR A 59 4.53 1.08 -0.70
C TYR A 59 5.76 1.41 -1.53
N VAL A 60 5.62 1.43 -2.85
CA VAL A 60 6.65 1.87 -3.79
C VAL A 60 6.01 2.45 -5.05
N TYR A 61 6.52 3.59 -5.54
CA TYR A 61 6.10 4.20 -6.80
C TYR A 61 6.93 3.70 -7.99
N GLY A 62 6.43 3.94 -9.21
CA GLY A 62 7.15 3.69 -10.46
C GLY A 62 7.11 2.23 -10.93
N TYR A 63 5.99 1.54 -10.68
CA TYR A 63 5.80 0.16 -11.14
C TYR A 63 5.84 0.04 -12.67
N LEU A 64 5.19 0.97 -13.36
CA LEU A 64 5.25 1.13 -14.81
C LEU A 64 6.32 2.14 -15.22
N LYS A 65 6.74 2.05 -16.49
CA LYS A 65 7.61 3.07 -17.10
C LYS A 65 6.85 4.39 -17.24
N GLY A 66 7.54 5.51 -17.04
CA GLY A 66 6.98 6.86 -17.11
C GLY A 66 7.22 7.63 -15.82
N ASP A 67 6.32 8.56 -15.50
CA ASP A 67 6.34 9.30 -14.24
C ASP A 67 6.08 8.34 -13.08
N LYS A 68 6.87 8.44 -12.02
CA LYS A 68 6.82 7.49 -10.90
C LYS A 68 5.46 7.53 -10.21
N GLU A 69 4.86 8.69 -10.11
CA GLU A 69 3.61 8.96 -9.40
C GLU A 69 2.37 8.47 -10.17
N ASP A 70 2.52 8.08 -11.44
CA ASP A 70 1.42 7.55 -12.24
C ASP A 70 1.14 6.06 -11.95
N SER A 71 2.06 5.36 -11.28
CA SER A 71 1.86 3.97 -10.88
C SER A 71 2.56 3.63 -9.57
N GLY A 72 2.01 2.67 -8.83
CA GLY A 72 2.61 2.23 -7.58
C GLY A 72 2.14 0.86 -7.17
N VAL A 73 2.78 0.33 -6.14
CA VAL A 73 2.41 -0.91 -5.48
C VAL A 73 2.38 -0.63 -3.99
N PHE A 74 1.35 -1.11 -3.29
CA PHE A 74 1.29 -0.96 -1.85
C PHE A 74 0.55 -2.11 -1.18
N TRP A 75 0.86 -2.35 0.09
CA TRP A 75 0.15 -3.29 0.95
C TRP A 75 -1.01 -2.60 1.66
N CYS A 76 -2.14 -3.30 1.75
CA CYS A 76 -3.24 -2.93 2.62
C CYS A 76 -3.80 -4.17 3.32
N LYS A 77 -4.64 -3.95 4.33
CA LYS A 77 -5.32 -5.00 5.08
C LYS A 77 -6.82 -5.00 4.76
N LYS A 78 -7.41 -6.17 4.55
CA LYS A 78 -8.86 -6.31 4.40
C LYS A 78 -9.56 -5.84 5.69
N LYS A 79 -10.70 -5.15 5.55
CA LYS A 79 -11.52 -4.74 6.70
C LYS A 79 -12.22 -5.91 7.37
N THR A 80 -12.50 -6.97 6.61
CA THR A 80 -13.12 -8.20 7.08
C THR A 80 -12.05 -9.25 7.39
N ALA A 81 -12.26 -10.04 8.44
CA ALA A 81 -11.42 -11.18 8.73
C ALA A 81 -11.48 -12.22 7.60
N ASP A 82 -10.32 -12.75 7.22
CA ASP A 82 -10.12 -13.59 6.03
C ASP A 82 -8.83 -14.42 6.21
N ASP A 83 -8.69 -15.55 5.53
CA ASP A 83 -7.47 -16.38 5.55
C ASP A 83 -6.29 -15.70 4.85
N LYS A 84 -6.57 -14.73 3.97
CA LYS A 84 -5.61 -13.85 3.32
C LYS A 84 -5.93 -12.39 3.68
N PRO A 85 -5.56 -11.96 4.90
CA PRO A 85 -5.97 -10.67 5.42
C PRO A 85 -5.25 -9.48 4.75
N TYR A 86 -4.20 -9.72 3.95
CA TYR A 86 -3.44 -8.68 3.28
C TYR A 86 -3.68 -8.70 1.77
N VAL A 87 -3.60 -7.54 1.14
CA VAL A 87 -3.72 -7.40 -0.30
C VAL A 87 -2.58 -6.53 -0.82
N LEU A 88 -1.84 -7.04 -1.81
CA LEU A 88 -0.90 -6.24 -2.59
C LEU A 88 -1.67 -5.58 -3.72
N MET A 89 -1.76 -4.26 -3.68
CA MET A 89 -2.49 -3.45 -4.63
C MET A 89 -1.55 -2.89 -5.68
N ILE A 90 -1.95 -2.99 -6.95
CA ILE A 90 -1.34 -2.27 -8.06
C ILE A 90 -2.15 -1.01 -8.32
N PHE A 91 -1.57 0.13 -7.98
CA PHE A 91 -2.14 1.45 -8.22
C PHE A 91 -1.76 1.94 -9.61
N LEU A 92 -2.74 2.37 -10.40
CA LEU A 92 -2.55 3.07 -11.66
C LEU A 92 -3.38 4.35 -11.62
N ARG A 93 -2.73 5.52 -11.70
CA ARG A 93 -3.46 6.80 -11.73
C ARG A 93 -4.32 6.93 -12.99
N ARG A 94 -3.78 6.50 -14.13
CA ARG A 94 -4.44 6.52 -15.44
C ARG A 94 -4.11 5.23 -16.20
N PRO A 95 -5.01 4.23 -16.19
CA PRO A 95 -4.83 3.03 -17.01
C PRO A 95 -4.69 3.39 -18.48
N ASN A 96 -3.71 2.81 -19.15
CA ASN A 96 -3.46 2.96 -20.59
C ASN A 96 -3.09 1.61 -21.23
N ALA A 97 -2.76 1.60 -22.52
CA ALA A 97 -2.40 0.38 -23.25
C ALA A 97 -1.14 -0.34 -22.71
N SER A 98 -0.32 0.34 -21.90
CA SER A 98 0.85 -0.24 -21.21
C SER A 98 0.53 -0.70 -19.78
N SER A 99 -0.73 -0.70 -19.36
CA SER A 99 -1.14 -1.23 -18.06
C SER A 99 -0.83 -2.74 -18.01
N PRO A 100 -0.52 -3.27 -16.81
CA PRO A 100 -0.36 -4.71 -16.64
C PRO A 100 -1.65 -5.42 -17.02
N THR A 101 -1.52 -6.58 -17.68
CA THR A 101 -2.68 -7.44 -17.98
C THR A 101 -3.13 -8.25 -16.78
N CYS A 102 -2.29 -8.34 -15.73
CA CYS A 102 -2.62 -9.09 -14.53
C CYS A 102 -3.63 -8.34 -13.63
N PRO A 103 -4.38 -9.07 -12.78
CA PRO A 103 -5.24 -8.47 -11.78
C PRO A 103 -4.51 -7.42 -10.92
N GLN A 104 -5.17 -6.32 -10.58
CA GLN A 104 -4.57 -5.26 -9.78
C GLN A 104 -4.51 -5.56 -8.27
N GLN A 105 -4.99 -6.73 -7.85
CA GLN A 105 -5.04 -7.12 -6.45
C GLN A 105 -4.49 -8.54 -6.32
N ILE A 106 -3.61 -8.73 -5.33
CA ILE A 106 -3.06 -10.03 -4.97
C ILE A 106 -3.33 -10.24 -3.49
N GLU A 107 -4.21 -11.19 -3.17
CA GLU A 107 -4.46 -11.57 -1.79
C GLU A 107 -3.30 -12.38 -1.22
N TRP A 108 -2.95 -12.12 0.04
CA TRP A 108 -1.77 -12.68 0.67
C TRP A 108 -2.02 -13.04 2.14
N TRP A 109 -1.49 -14.21 2.54
CA TRP A 109 -1.68 -14.78 3.88
C TRP A 109 -0.63 -14.33 4.89
N ASN A 110 0.61 -14.08 4.45
CA ASN A 110 1.71 -13.72 5.33
C ASN A 110 1.73 -12.22 5.64
N SER A 111 2.30 -11.86 6.80
CA SER A 111 2.54 -10.45 7.13
C SER A 111 3.35 -9.77 6.01
N PRO A 112 2.96 -8.57 5.57
CA PRO A 112 3.66 -7.87 4.53
C PRO A 112 5.03 -7.39 4.99
N GLY A 113 5.96 -7.34 4.05
CA GLY A 113 7.27 -6.72 4.22
C GLY A 113 7.36 -5.38 3.50
N GLY A 114 8.52 -4.74 3.61
CA GLY A 114 8.80 -3.49 2.91
C GLY A 114 8.92 -3.71 1.41
N LEU A 115 8.36 -2.79 0.62
CA LEU A 115 8.27 -2.92 -0.83
C LEU A 115 9.42 -2.23 -1.56
N THR A 116 9.95 -2.92 -2.56
CA THR A 116 10.86 -2.35 -3.56
C THR A 116 10.58 -2.89 -4.96
N LEU A 117 11.10 -2.21 -5.98
CA LEU A 117 11.08 -2.69 -7.36
C LEU A 117 12.51 -3.10 -7.73
N ARG A 118 12.70 -4.38 -8.07
CA ARG A 118 14.03 -4.91 -8.41
C ARG A 118 14.08 -5.40 -9.84
N ARG A 119 15.22 -5.19 -10.48
CA ARG A 119 15.49 -5.68 -11.83
C ARG A 119 16.33 -6.95 -11.75
N GLU A 120 15.70 -8.08 -12.05
CA GLU A 120 16.33 -9.40 -11.94
C GLU A 120 16.55 -10.02 -13.33
N LYS A 121 17.67 -9.68 -13.96
CA LYS A 121 17.96 -10.09 -15.36
C LYS A 121 18.34 -11.56 -15.53
N VAL A 122 18.76 -12.21 -14.44
CA VAL A 122 19.29 -13.58 -14.46
C VAL A 122 18.21 -14.60 -14.12
N LEU A 123 17.12 -14.18 -13.49
CA LEU A 123 16.05 -15.08 -13.07
C LEU A 123 15.16 -15.48 -14.25
N THR A 124 14.67 -16.71 -14.17
CA THR A 124 13.68 -17.28 -15.06
C THR A 124 12.41 -17.61 -14.29
N LEU A 125 11.28 -17.62 -15.01
CA LEU A 125 9.96 -17.73 -14.43
C LEU A 125 9.64 -19.12 -13.88
N ASP A 126 10.40 -20.17 -14.26
CA ASP A 126 10.27 -21.52 -13.69
C ASP A 126 10.65 -21.61 -12.21
N LEU A 127 11.42 -20.64 -11.72
CA LEU A 127 11.73 -20.50 -10.29
C LEU A 127 10.57 -19.91 -9.47
N PHE A 128 9.51 -19.47 -10.14
CA PHE A 128 8.32 -18.89 -9.50
C PHE A 128 7.17 -19.88 -9.55
N LYS A 129 6.27 -19.76 -8.57
CA LYS A 129 5.01 -20.49 -8.46
C LYS A 129 3.85 -19.59 -8.83
N LYS A 130 2.84 -20.12 -9.48
CA LYS A 130 1.63 -19.38 -9.81
C LYS A 130 0.83 -19.10 -8.54
N ILE A 131 0.31 -17.89 -8.36
CA ILE A 131 -0.43 -17.53 -7.14
C ILE A 131 -1.75 -18.31 -7.03
N SER A 132 -2.42 -18.55 -8.16
CA SER A 132 -3.68 -19.31 -8.17
C SER A 132 -3.49 -20.82 -7.99
N ASP A 133 -2.28 -21.33 -8.21
CA ASP A 133 -1.94 -22.75 -8.04
C ASP A 133 -0.45 -22.89 -7.69
N VAL A 134 -0.18 -23.09 -6.40
CA VAL A 134 1.18 -23.16 -5.86
C VAL A 134 1.97 -24.38 -6.35
N HIS A 135 1.30 -25.40 -6.90
CA HIS A 135 1.96 -26.57 -7.48
C HIS A 135 2.44 -26.29 -8.91
N GLN A 136 1.85 -25.30 -9.59
CA GLN A 136 2.23 -24.90 -10.94
C GLN A 136 3.42 -23.92 -10.90
N SER A 137 4.56 -24.35 -11.44
CA SER A 137 5.68 -23.45 -11.74
C SER A 137 5.40 -22.60 -12.98
N GLY A 138 6.10 -21.47 -13.11
CA GLY A 138 6.08 -20.67 -14.31
C GLY A 138 6.71 -21.35 -15.55
N PRO A 139 6.51 -20.79 -16.74
CA PRO A 139 7.11 -21.27 -17.98
C PRO A 139 8.63 -21.45 -17.90
N LYS A 140 9.12 -22.59 -18.40
CA LYS A 140 10.55 -22.91 -18.44
C LYS A 140 11.32 -21.95 -19.36
N HIS A 141 12.50 -21.54 -18.91
CA HIS A 141 13.45 -20.72 -19.68
C HIS A 141 12.96 -19.31 -20.06
N GLN A 142 11.77 -18.90 -19.62
CA GLN A 142 11.28 -17.54 -19.81
C GLN A 142 12.02 -16.61 -18.83
N ARG A 143 12.85 -15.70 -19.34
CA ARG A 143 13.53 -14.71 -18.51
C ARG A 143 12.56 -13.62 -18.05
N LEU A 144 12.85 -13.02 -16.89
CA LEU A 144 12.14 -11.84 -16.44
C LEU A 144 12.61 -10.61 -17.24
N GLU A 145 11.66 -9.93 -17.87
CA GLU A 145 11.94 -8.75 -18.72
C GLU A 145 11.63 -7.44 -17.99
N GLN A 146 10.72 -7.50 -17.02
CA GLN A 146 10.23 -6.37 -16.24
C GLN A 146 10.77 -6.42 -14.81
N ASN A 147 10.55 -5.34 -14.05
CA ASN A 147 10.89 -5.34 -12.63
C ASN A 147 10.00 -6.33 -11.88
N VAL A 148 10.57 -7.03 -10.91
CA VAL A 148 9.81 -7.76 -9.88
C VAL A 148 9.43 -6.80 -8.78
N ILE A 149 8.26 -7.05 -8.20
CA ILE A 149 7.89 -6.42 -6.93
C ILE A 149 8.47 -7.29 -5.84
N GLU A 150 9.32 -6.72 -4.98
CA GLU A 150 9.89 -7.44 -3.85
C GLU A 150 9.26 -6.93 -2.55
N SER A 151 8.76 -7.86 -1.73
CA SER A 151 8.31 -7.63 -0.37
C SER A 151 9.26 -8.35 0.59
N SER A 152 10.05 -7.61 1.35
CA SER A 152 11.07 -8.20 2.24
C SER A 152 10.87 -7.82 3.71
N TYR A 153 11.03 -8.81 4.59
CA TYR A 153 10.96 -8.66 6.04
C TYR A 153 11.82 -9.75 6.70
N ASP A 154 12.69 -9.35 7.62
CA ASP A 154 13.46 -10.25 8.50
C ASP A 154 14.18 -11.39 7.75
N GLY A 155 14.94 -11.04 6.71
CA GLY A 155 15.68 -11.99 5.87
C GLY A 155 14.83 -12.78 4.87
N VAL A 156 13.50 -12.79 5.02
CA VAL A 156 12.59 -13.38 4.04
C VAL A 156 12.24 -12.36 2.96
N SER A 157 12.28 -12.78 1.71
CA SER A 157 11.86 -11.97 0.55
C SER A 157 10.87 -12.74 -0.30
N VAL A 158 9.79 -12.05 -0.68
CA VAL A 158 8.79 -12.55 -1.62
C VAL A 158 8.83 -11.66 -2.86
N MET A 159 9.14 -12.26 -4.01
CA MET A 159 9.13 -11.60 -5.30
C MET A 159 7.83 -11.93 -6.02
N PHE A 160 7.12 -10.92 -6.52
CA PHE A 160 5.93 -11.05 -7.36
C PHE A 160 6.24 -10.60 -8.78
N TYR A 161 5.74 -11.35 -9.77
CA TYR A 161 5.95 -11.07 -11.18
C TYR A 161 4.68 -11.33 -11.99
N CYS A 162 4.30 -10.36 -12.83
CA CYS A 162 3.17 -10.45 -13.74
C CYS A 162 3.65 -11.01 -15.09
N HIS A 163 3.01 -12.06 -15.57
CA HIS A 163 3.28 -12.62 -16.90
C HIS A 163 1.99 -13.11 -17.54
N ASN A 164 1.69 -12.61 -18.75
CA ASN A 164 0.53 -13.03 -19.55
C ASN A 164 -0.82 -13.02 -18.79
N GLY A 165 -1.04 -12.01 -17.95
CA GLY A 165 -2.28 -11.88 -17.17
C GLY A 165 -2.31 -12.70 -15.88
N GLU A 166 -1.24 -13.42 -15.56
CA GLU A 166 -1.15 -14.27 -14.38
C GLU A 166 -0.03 -13.79 -13.44
N TRP A 167 -0.31 -13.88 -12.14
CA TRP A 167 0.69 -13.58 -11.12
C TRP A 167 1.45 -14.83 -10.69
N TYR A 168 2.76 -14.64 -10.57
CA TYR A 168 3.68 -15.61 -10.03
C TYR A 168 4.43 -15.02 -8.84
N TYR A 169 4.81 -15.88 -7.90
CA TYR A 169 5.61 -15.49 -6.75
C TYR A 169 6.78 -16.45 -6.51
N ARG A 170 7.83 -15.93 -5.88
CA ARG A 170 8.96 -16.73 -5.39
C ARG A 170 9.31 -16.25 -4.00
N MET A 171 9.49 -17.19 -3.07
CA MET A 171 9.99 -16.91 -1.72
C MET A 171 11.48 -17.28 -1.65
N THR A 172 12.26 -16.46 -0.96
CA THR A 172 13.69 -16.66 -0.68
C THR A 172 13.99 -16.32 0.78
N HIS A 173 15.00 -17.00 1.35
CA HIS A 173 15.52 -16.82 2.70
C HIS A 173 17.00 -16.45 2.64
#